data_AF-A0A6J6C150-F1
#
_entry.id   AF-A0A6J6C150-F1
#
_cell.length_a   1.000
_cell.length_b   1.000
_cell.length_c   1.000
_cell.angle_alpha   90.00
_cell.angle_beta   90.00
_cell.angle_gamma   90.00
#
_symmetry.space_group_name_H-M   'P 1'
#
loop_
_entity.id
_entity.type
_entity.pdbx_description
1 polymer ?
#
loop_
_entity_poly.entity_id
_entity_poly.type
_entity_poly.pdbx_seq_one_letter_code
_entity_poly.pdbx_strand_id
1 'polypeptide(L)' 'MGGADAPRTVAEGAECAIWLATRDFQSGDTTGVLWEDRKIVPW' A
#
# COMPACT_ATOMS: atom_id res chain seq x y z
N MET A 1 4.49 0.31 13.66
CA MET A 1 4.00 1.52 12.97
C MET A 1 3.07 2.26 13.92
N GLY A 2 3.32 3.56 14.19
CA GLY A 2 2.49 4.36 15.11
C GLY A 2 3.11 4.76 16.46
N GLY A 3 4.44 4.64 16.62
CA GLY A 3 5.13 5.25 17.78
C GLY A 3 5.26 6.77 17.63
N ALA A 4 5.60 7.47 18.72
CA ALA A 4 5.71 8.94 18.73
C ALA A 4 6.71 9.48 17.68
N ASP A 5 7.76 8.73 17.38
CA ASP A 5 8.81 9.09 16.41
C ASP A 5 8.65 8.39 15.05
N ALA A 6 7.50 7.73 14.81
CA ALA A 6 7.28 7.08 13.53
C ALA A 6 7.19 8.15 12.43
N PRO A 7 7.89 7.97 11.29
CA PRO A 7 7.88 8.94 10.20
C PRO A 7 6.52 9.07 9.52
N ARG A 8 5.59 8.16 9.83
CA ARG A 8 4.22 8.13 9.35
C ARG A 8 3.27 7.77 10.48
N THR A 9 2.11 8.38 10.46
CA THR A 9 0.97 7.99 11.28
C THR A 9 0.46 6.60 10.91
N VAL A 10 -0.37 6.01 11.77
CA VAL A 10 -1.02 4.72 11.48
C VAL A 10 -1.87 4.79 10.22
N ALA A 11 -2.60 5.89 10.02
CA ALA A 11 -3.44 6.09 8.85
C ALA A 11 -2.62 6.11 7.55
N GLU A 12 -1.51 6.86 7.54
CA GLU A 12 -0.60 6.92 6.40
C GLU A 12 0.10 5.58 6.12
N GLY A 13 0.47 4.83 7.16
CA GLY A 13 1.07 3.51 6.99
C GLY A 13 0.09 2.45 6.46
N ALA A 14 -1.20 2.56 6.79
CA ALA A 14 -2.23 1.63 6.33
C ALA A 14 -2.79 1.96 4.94
N GLU A 15 -2.55 3.18 4.44
CA GLU A 15 -3.15 3.72 3.22
C GLU A 15 -3.00 2.77 2.02
N CYS A 16 -1.77 2.37 1.69
CA CYS A 16 -1.51 1.51 0.53
C CYS A 16 -2.20 0.15 0.65
N ALA A 17 -2.22 -0.44 1.86
CA ALA A 17 -2.87 -1.72 2.11
C ALA A 17 -4.39 -1.63 1.97
N ILE A 18 -5.01 -0.58 2.52
CA ILE A 18 -6.44 -0.32 2.39
C ILE A 18 -6.81 -0.10 0.92
N TRP A 19 -6.03 0.69 0.20
CA TRP A 19 -6.23 0.93 -1.22
C TRP A 19 -6.14 -0.37 -2.03
N LEU A 20 -5.12 -1.21 -1.82
CA LEU A 20 -5.01 -2.51 -2.50
C LEU A 20 -6.20 -3.43 -2.21
N ALA A 21 -6.73 -3.40 -0.98
CA ALA A 21 -7.84 -4.24 -0.56
C ALA A 21 -9.21 -3.76 -1.05
N THR A 22 -9.35 -2.48 -1.42
CA THR A 22 -10.64 -1.86 -1.75
C THR A 22 -10.71 -1.26 -3.16
N ARG A 23 -9.60 -1.19 -3.89
CA ARG A 23 -9.59 -0.74 -5.28
C ARG A 23 -10.41 -1.68 -6.16
N ASP A 24 -11.05 -1.12 -7.17
CA ASP A 24 -11.60 -1.92 -8.26
C ASP A 24 -10.48 -2.75 -8.89
N PHE A 25 -10.74 -4.03 -9.08
CA PHE A 25 -9.80 -4.98 -9.65
C PHE A 25 -10.47 -5.73 -10.81
N GLN A 26 -9.85 -5.67 -11.97
CA GLN A 26 -10.30 -6.31 -13.20
C GLN A 26 -9.35 -7.43 -13.61
N SER A 27 -9.87 -8.38 -14.40
CA SER A 27 -9.03 -9.40 -15.00
C SER A 27 -7.97 -8.76 -15.89
N GLY A 28 -6.69 -9.07 -15.63
CA GLY A 28 -5.53 -8.45 -16.31
C GLY A 28 -4.78 -7.42 -15.47
N ASP A 29 -5.34 -7.01 -14.32
CA ASP A 29 -4.64 -6.12 -13.40
C ASP A 29 -3.40 -6.78 -12.77
N THR A 30 -2.40 -5.96 -12.46
CA THR A 30 -1.11 -6.42 -11.97
C THR A 30 -1.19 -7.06 -10.58
N THR A 31 -0.63 -8.26 -10.47
CA THR A 31 -0.53 -9.04 -9.23
C THR A 31 0.88 -9.57 -9.06
N GLY A 32 1.23 -10.03 -7.85
CA GLY A 32 2.53 -10.67 -7.58
C GLY A 32 3.73 -9.72 -7.56
N VAL A 33 3.51 -8.42 -7.29
CA VAL A 33 4.55 -7.40 -7.22
C VAL A 33 4.55 -6.70 -5.86
N LEU A 34 5.66 -6.06 -5.50
CA LEU A 34 5.75 -5.21 -4.32
C LEU A 34 5.15 -3.82 -4.62
N TRP A 35 4.28 -3.36 -3.74
CA TRP A 35 3.66 -2.04 -3.82
C TRP A 35 4.09 -1.16 -2.66
N GLU A 36 4.53 0.06 -2.95
CA GLU A 36 4.79 1.13 -1.99
C GLU A 36 4.16 2.42 -2.51
N ASP A 37 3.39 3.13 -1.67
CA ASP A 37 2.72 4.40 -2.02
C ASP A 37 1.97 4.37 -3.37
N ARG A 38 1.21 3.28 -3.59
CA ARG A 38 0.45 3.00 -4.82
C ARG A 38 1.31 2.90 -6.09
N LYS A 39 2.59 2.59 -5.95
CA LYS A 39 3.53 2.35 -7.05
C LYS A 39 4.17 0.97 -6.91
N ILE A 40 4.45 0.36 -8.05
CA ILE A 40 5.24 -0.88 -8.08
C ILE A 40 6.70 -0.51 -7.87
N VAL A 41 7.35 -1.19 -6.94
CA VAL A 41 8.79 -1.05 -6.65
C VAL A 41 9.50 -2.38 -6.85
N PRO A 42 10.80 -2.39 -7.20
CA PRO A 42 11.57 -3.62 -7.24
C PRO A 42 11.67 -4.22 -5.83
N TRP A 43 11.65 -5.56 -5.78
CA TRP A 43 11.95 -6.33 -4.57
C TRP A 43 13.45 -6.60 -4.46
#